data_AF-A0A963TJK7-F1
#
_entry.id   AF-A0A963TJK7-F1
#
_cell.length_a   1.000
_cell.length_b   1.000
_cell.length_c   1.000
_cell.angle_alpha   90.00
_cell.angle_beta   90.00
_cell.angle_gamma   90.00
#
_symmetry.space_group_name_H-M   'P 1'
#
loop_
_entity.id
_entity.type
_entity.pdbx_description
1 polymer ?
#
loop_
_entity_poly.entity_id
_entity_poly.type
_entity_poly.pdbx_seq_one_letter_code
_entity_poly.pdbx_strand_id
1 'polypeptide(L)'
;ASRDFEIADADTALTLNTRCFEAAIDSFGELVAAISAGTLEPREQDLSRRTWHGRDDRPAAAARIDFSQSGADVARRVRALDHGGYWNPLAVPKIAAGGAVFAVGGAEPAPGEGAAGTVLAADEAGLTVACAEGAVILRALRDMDGRAVCPVSLGLVGSALDPLDAAEAEELTKAMASVVRG
;
A
#
# COMPACT_ATOMS: atom_id res chain seq x y z
N ALA A 1 18.51 -12.29 -19.47
CA ALA A 1 18.23 -13.18 -18.32
C ALA A 1 17.19 -12.51 -17.43
N SER A 2 16.27 -13.28 -16.85
CA SER A 2 15.39 -12.83 -15.76
C SER A 2 15.54 -13.78 -14.58
N ARG A 3 15.33 -13.26 -13.37
CA ARG A 3 15.21 -14.05 -12.13
C ARG A 3 13.89 -13.72 -11.50
N ASP A 4 13.07 -14.75 -11.31
CA ASP A 4 11.77 -14.62 -10.68
C ASP A 4 11.87 -15.16 -9.27
N PHE A 5 11.16 -14.53 -8.34
CA PHE A 5 11.05 -14.98 -6.97
C PHE A 5 9.66 -14.63 -6.42
N GLU A 6 9.23 -15.38 -5.41
CA GLU A 6 7.94 -15.18 -4.77
C GLU A 6 7.93 -13.92 -3.88
N ILE A 7 6.89 -13.10 -3.99
CA ILE A 7 6.63 -12.00 -3.04
C ILE A 7 5.94 -12.62 -1.82
N ALA A 8 6.57 -12.50 -0.65
CA ALA A 8 6.06 -13.09 0.57
C ALA A 8 4.86 -12.30 1.13
N ASP A 9 4.03 -12.96 1.95
CA ASP A 9 2.86 -12.34 2.57
C ASP A 9 3.18 -11.14 3.47
N ALA A 10 4.41 -11.06 3.99
CA ALA A 10 4.87 -9.95 4.81
C ALA A 10 5.72 -8.93 4.04
N ASP A 11 5.96 -9.13 2.73
CA ASP A 11 6.80 -8.20 1.97
C ASP A 11 6.17 -6.80 1.92
N THR A 12 7.02 -5.81 2.13
CA THR A 12 6.73 -4.38 1.98
C THR A 12 7.40 -3.86 0.72
N ALA A 13 7.15 -2.60 0.35
CA ALA A 13 7.88 -1.97 -0.75
C ALA A 13 9.40 -2.01 -0.51
N LEU A 14 9.83 -1.79 0.74
CA LEU A 14 11.24 -1.84 1.13
C LEU A 14 11.83 -3.25 1.01
N THR A 15 11.22 -4.26 1.63
CA THR A 15 11.79 -5.62 1.64
C THR A 15 11.78 -6.24 0.24
N LEU A 16 10.72 -5.98 -0.54
CA LEU A 16 10.65 -6.40 -1.93
C LEU A 16 11.74 -5.74 -2.77
N ASN A 17 12.00 -4.44 -2.55
CA ASN A 17 13.11 -3.75 -3.23
C ASN A 17 14.47 -4.37 -2.87
N THR A 18 14.72 -4.70 -1.60
CA THR A 18 15.95 -5.38 -1.19
C THR A 18 16.12 -6.73 -1.90
N ARG A 19 15.07 -7.56 -1.95
CA ARG A 19 15.12 -8.86 -2.64
C ARG A 19 15.33 -8.72 -4.15
N CYS A 20 14.74 -7.69 -4.78
CA CYS A 20 15.01 -7.36 -6.18
C CYS A 20 16.50 -7.04 -6.41
N PHE A 21 17.12 -6.27 -5.51
CA PHE A 21 18.54 -5.94 -5.60
C PHE A 21 19.43 -7.17 -5.42
N GLU A 22 19.12 -8.04 -4.46
CA GLU A 22 19.83 -9.31 -4.26
C GLU A 22 19.77 -10.17 -5.53
N ALA A 23 18.57 -10.40 -6.08
CA ALA A 23 18.39 -11.17 -7.31
C ALA A 23 19.11 -10.55 -8.52
N ALA A 24 19.17 -9.22 -8.59
CA ALA A 24 19.91 -8.50 -9.62
C ALA A 24 21.42 -8.73 -9.50
N ILE A 25 21.99 -8.60 -8.29
CA ILE A 25 23.41 -8.83 -8.02
C ILE A 25 23.78 -10.28 -8.38
N ASP A 26 23.00 -11.24 -7.90
CA ASP A 26 23.27 -12.67 -8.10
C ASP A 26 23.23 -13.08 -9.58
N SER A 27 22.36 -12.46 -10.38
CA SER A 27 22.24 -12.78 -11.80
C SER A 27 23.11 -11.93 -12.73
N PHE A 28 23.67 -10.83 -12.24
CA PHE A 28 24.42 -9.89 -13.10
C PHE A 28 25.69 -10.52 -13.69
N GLY A 29 26.41 -11.34 -12.92
CA GLY A 29 27.62 -12.01 -13.39
C GLY A 29 27.36 -12.93 -14.58
N GLU A 30 26.27 -13.71 -14.54
CA GLU A 30 25.84 -14.58 -15.64
C GLU A 30 25.52 -13.79 -16.91
N LEU A 31 24.85 -12.64 -16.75
CA LEU A 31 24.56 -11.75 -17.87
C LEU A 31 25.84 -11.22 -18.53
N VAL A 32 26.80 -10.76 -17.74
CA VAL A 32 28.09 -10.24 -18.24
C VAL A 32 28.90 -11.34 -18.94
N ALA A 33 28.90 -12.57 -18.39
CA ALA A 33 29.55 -13.71 -19.01
C ALA A 33 28.93 -14.04 -20.38
N ALA A 34 27.59 -14.07 -20.47
CA ALA A 34 26.89 -14.34 -21.72
C ALA A 34 27.10 -13.25 -22.79
N ILE A 35 27.17 -11.97 -22.38
CA ILE A 35 27.55 -10.86 -23.27
C ILE A 35 28.95 -11.10 -23.83
N SER A 36 29.91 -11.41 -22.97
CA SER A 36 31.32 -11.57 -23.35
C SER A 36 31.55 -12.78 -24.26
N ALA A 37 30.80 -13.86 -24.04
CA ALA A 37 30.87 -15.07 -24.85
C ALA A 37 30.05 -14.98 -26.15
N GLY A 38 29.21 -13.94 -26.32
CA GLY A 38 28.31 -13.82 -27.47
C GLY A 38 27.17 -14.85 -27.47
N THR A 39 26.76 -15.34 -26.30
CA THR A 39 25.77 -16.42 -26.13
C THR A 39 24.43 -15.90 -25.60
N LEU A 40 24.10 -14.63 -25.83
CA LEU A 40 22.81 -14.07 -25.42
C LEU A 40 21.67 -14.67 -26.24
N GLU A 41 20.55 -14.91 -25.56
CA GLU A 41 19.26 -15.28 -26.17
C GLU A 41 18.22 -14.17 -25.88
N PRO A 42 18.12 -13.13 -26.73
CA PRO A 42 17.15 -12.06 -26.54
C PRO A 42 15.72 -12.57 -26.71
N ARG A 43 14.81 -12.09 -25.86
CA ARG A 43 13.38 -12.37 -25.95
C ARG A 43 12.61 -11.08 -26.21
N GLU A 44 11.80 -11.07 -27.27
CA GLU A 44 10.90 -9.96 -27.56
C GLU A 44 9.87 -9.80 -26.43
N GLN A 45 9.53 -8.55 -26.10
CA GLN A 45 8.52 -8.25 -25.09
C GLN A 45 7.12 -8.34 -25.70
N ASP A 46 6.21 -9.07 -25.05
CA ASP A 46 4.79 -9.06 -25.39
C ASP A 46 4.13 -7.77 -24.89
N LEU A 47 3.99 -6.79 -25.78
CA LEU A 47 3.44 -5.49 -25.45
C LEU A 47 1.95 -5.53 -25.12
N SER A 48 1.21 -6.59 -25.50
CA SER A 48 -0.20 -6.74 -25.16
C SER A 48 -0.44 -6.96 -23.66
N ARG A 49 0.60 -7.39 -22.94
CA ARG A 49 0.58 -7.67 -21.50
C ARG A 49 1.29 -6.61 -20.66
N ARG A 50 1.78 -5.53 -21.29
CA ARG A 50 2.58 -4.50 -20.63
C ARG A 50 1.70 -3.61 -19.75
N THR A 51 2.10 -3.49 -18.49
CA THR A 51 1.65 -2.43 -17.59
C THR A 51 2.74 -1.37 -17.44
N TRP A 52 2.34 -0.15 -17.05
CA TRP A 52 3.26 0.98 -16.86
C TRP A 52 2.97 1.69 -15.54
N HIS A 53 4.03 1.98 -14.80
CA HIS A 53 4.00 2.84 -13.62
C HIS A 53 5.04 3.94 -13.81
N GLY A 54 4.56 5.16 -14.05
CA GLY A 54 5.38 6.34 -14.25
C GLY A 54 5.98 6.86 -12.93
N ARG A 55 7.06 7.64 -13.04
CA ARG A 55 7.70 8.30 -11.89
C ARG A 55 6.72 9.15 -11.08
N ASP A 56 5.81 9.82 -11.78
CA ASP A 56 4.87 10.77 -11.19
C ASP A 56 3.51 10.15 -10.86
N ASP A 57 3.33 8.85 -11.12
CA ASP A 57 2.13 8.14 -10.72
C ASP A 57 2.00 8.17 -9.20
N ARG A 58 0.78 8.42 -8.72
CA ARG A 58 0.45 8.40 -7.30
C ARG A 58 -0.72 7.46 -7.06
N PRO A 59 -0.78 6.83 -5.87
CA PRO A 59 -1.98 6.10 -5.50
C PRO A 59 -3.21 7.01 -5.61
N ALA A 60 -4.28 6.46 -6.20
CA ALA A 60 -5.56 7.15 -6.28
C ALA A 60 -6.03 7.63 -4.89
N ALA A 61 -6.83 8.69 -4.89
CA ALA A 61 -7.41 9.31 -3.69
C ALA A 61 -6.37 9.64 -2.60
N ALA A 62 -5.15 10.00 -2.99
CA ALA A 62 -4.05 10.26 -2.08
C ALA A 62 -3.76 9.09 -1.10
N ALA A 63 -4.04 7.84 -1.50
CA ALA A 63 -3.98 6.66 -0.63
C ALA A 63 -4.98 6.66 0.55
N ARG A 64 -6.14 7.31 0.42
CA ARG A 64 -7.29 7.01 1.29
C ARG A 64 -7.67 5.54 1.12
N ILE A 65 -7.82 4.84 2.24
CA ILE A 65 -8.17 3.43 2.24
C ILE A 65 -9.64 3.28 1.84
N ASP A 66 -9.87 2.42 0.86
CA ASP A 66 -11.19 2.04 0.38
C ASP A 66 -11.55 0.66 0.95
N PHE A 67 -12.51 0.65 1.88
CA PHE A 67 -12.98 -0.57 2.55
C PHE A 67 -14.01 -1.35 1.73
N SER A 68 -14.39 -0.89 0.53
CA SER A 68 -15.17 -1.69 -0.42
C SER A 68 -14.33 -2.80 -1.09
N GLN A 69 -13.03 -2.82 -0.85
CA GLN A 69 -12.13 -3.91 -1.19
C GLN A 69 -12.05 -4.95 -0.06
N SER A 70 -11.46 -6.12 -0.34
CA SER A 70 -11.21 -7.15 0.69
C SER A 70 -10.21 -6.66 1.75
N GLY A 71 -10.29 -7.20 2.97
CA GLY A 71 -9.30 -6.89 4.01
C GLY A 71 -7.86 -7.25 3.59
N ALA A 72 -7.70 -8.28 2.76
CA ALA A 72 -6.41 -8.69 2.19
C ALA A 72 -5.88 -7.67 1.18
N ASP A 73 -6.73 -7.09 0.32
CA ASP A 73 -6.34 -6.03 -0.61
C ASP A 73 -5.93 -4.75 0.12
N VAL A 74 -6.66 -4.38 1.16
CA VAL A 74 -6.30 -3.24 2.02
C VAL A 74 -4.92 -3.47 2.65
N ALA A 75 -4.70 -4.65 3.24
CA ALA A 75 -3.41 -4.99 3.85
C ALA A 75 -2.26 -4.98 2.82
N ARG A 76 -2.48 -5.53 1.62
CA ARG A 76 -1.50 -5.46 0.51
C ARG A 76 -1.17 -4.02 0.15
N ARG A 77 -2.19 -3.15 0.02
CA ARG A 77 -2.00 -1.74 -0.33
C ARG A 77 -1.21 -0.98 0.74
N VAL A 78 -1.46 -1.25 2.01
CA VAL A 78 -0.71 -0.64 3.11
C VAL A 78 0.76 -1.05 3.07
N ARG A 79 1.06 -2.35 2.90
CA ARG A 79 2.44 -2.86 2.77
C ARG A 79 3.16 -2.34 1.52
N ALA A 80 2.44 -2.19 0.40
CA ALA A 80 2.98 -1.63 -0.84
C ALA A 80 3.39 -0.14 -0.70
N LEU A 81 2.95 0.54 0.36
CA LEU A 81 3.32 1.92 0.69
C LEU A 81 4.18 2.00 1.96
N ASP A 82 4.64 0.86 2.48
CA ASP A 82 5.56 0.79 3.61
C ASP A 82 7.02 0.80 3.11
N HIS A 83 7.70 1.90 3.44
CA HIS A 83 9.11 2.15 3.10
C HIS A 83 10.03 1.96 4.31
N GLY A 84 9.59 1.29 5.38
CA GLY A 84 10.41 0.96 6.56
C GLY A 84 11.00 2.17 7.27
N GLY A 85 10.26 3.27 7.33
CA GLY A 85 10.67 4.52 7.98
C GLY A 85 11.51 5.47 7.11
N TYR A 86 11.93 5.05 5.92
CA TYR A 86 12.50 5.97 4.92
C TYR A 86 11.41 6.90 4.36
N TRP A 87 11.85 8.00 3.75
CA TRP A 87 10.94 8.90 3.06
C TRP A 87 10.16 8.16 1.97
N ASN A 88 8.82 8.20 2.07
CA ASN A 88 7.91 7.70 1.04
C ASN A 88 7.48 8.88 0.14
N PRO A 89 7.90 8.92 -1.13
CA PRO A 89 7.60 10.02 -2.05
C PRO A 89 6.20 9.95 -2.69
N LEU A 90 5.45 8.87 -2.44
CA LEU A 90 4.17 8.59 -3.08
C LEU A 90 3.03 9.17 -2.25
N ALA A 91 2.68 8.48 -1.17
CA ALA A 91 1.64 8.82 -0.21
C ALA A 91 1.68 7.81 0.93
N VAL A 92 1.17 8.19 2.10
CA VAL A 92 0.91 7.25 3.21
C VAL A 92 -0.54 6.77 3.16
N PRO A 93 -0.83 5.48 3.43
CA PRO A 93 -2.19 5.01 3.59
C PRO A 93 -2.90 5.78 4.71
N LYS A 94 -4.18 6.13 4.52
CA LYS A 94 -4.89 6.96 5.52
C LYS A 94 -6.39 6.69 5.60
N ILE A 95 -6.93 6.94 6.79
CA ILE A 95 -8.37 6.95 7.07
C ILE A 95 -8.83 8.35 7.46
N ALA A 96 -10.13 8.62 7.34
CA ALA A 96 -10.76 9.82 7.87
C ALA A 96 -11.86 9.40 8.85
N ALA A 97 -11.93 10.10 9.97
CA ALA A 97 -12.93 9.88 11.00
C ALA A 97 -13.10 11.16 11.82
N GLY A 98 -14.35 11.54 12.09
CA GLY A 98 -14.65 12.67 12.96
C GLY A 98 -14.07 14.00 12.45
N GLY A 99 -13.96 14.16 11.13
CA GLY A 99 -13.39 15.36 10.50
C GLY A 99 -11.87 15.47 10.58
N ALA A 100 -11.17 14.42 11.00
CA ALA A 100 -9.72 14.33 11.03
C ALA A 100 -9.21 13.21 10.11
N VAL A 101 -7.94 13.31 9.69
CA VAL A 101 -7.26 12.30 8.87
C VAL A 101 -6.14 11.66 9.68
N PHE A 102 -6.05 10.34 9.61
CA PHE A 102 -5.04 9.55 10.30
C PHE A 102 -4.26 8.70 9.32
N ALA A 103 -2.93 8.79 9.38
CA ALA A 103 -2.05 7.89 8.65
C ALA A 103 -2.05 6.51 9.29
N VAL A 104 -1.98 5.47 8.46
CA VAL A 104 -1.93 4.06 8.87
C VAL A 104 -0.54 3.52 8.57
N GLY A 105 0.15 3.02 9.59
CA GLY A 105 1.52 2.51 9.45
C GLY A 105 1.62 1.01 9.20
N GLY A 106 0.54 0.26 9.39
CA GLY A 106 0.51 -1.18 9.15
C GLY A 106 -0.92 -1.70 9.06
N ALA A 107 -1.10 -2.85 8.41
CA ALA A 107 -2.41 -3.48 8.32
C ALA A 107 -2.30 -5.00 8.14
N GLU A 108 -3.23 -5.72 8.75
CA GLU A 108 -3.33 -7.18 8.68
C GLU A 108 -4.77 -7.59 8.38
N PRO A 109 -5.01 -8.55 7.47
CA PRO A 109 -6.36 -9.07 7.25
C PRO A 109 -6.83 -9.81 8.52
N ALA A 110 -8.12 -9.71 8.79
CA ALA A 110 -8.77 -10.35 9.93
C ALA A 110 -10.17 -10.87 9.54
N PRO A 111 -10.70 -11.86 10.26
CA PRO A 111 -12.11 -12.20 10.15
C PRO A 111 -12.97 -11.04 10.70
N GLY A 112 -14.13 -10.83 10.09
CA GLY A 112 -15.09 -9.85 10.54
C GLY A 112 -16.22 -9.68 9.53
N GLU A 113 -17.37 -9.24 10.02
CA GLU A 113 -18.56 -8.99 9.21
C GLU A 113 -19.19 -7.67 9.64
N GLY A 114 -19.66 -6.90 8.67
CA GLY A 114 -20.26 -5.60 8.87
C GLY A 114 -20.32 -4.80 7.58
N ALA A 115 -20.95 -3.64 7.61
CA ALA A 115 -20.91 -2.73 6.47
C ALA A 115 -19.46 -2.21 6.29
N ALA A 116 -18.96 -2.19 5.05
CA ALA A 116 -17.62 -1.71 4.72
C ALA A 116 -17.34 -0.33 5.36
N GLY A 117 -16.20 -0.21 6.05
CA GLY A 117 -15.81 0.99 6.79
C GLY A 117 -16.33 1.07 8.23
N THR A 118 -17.14 0.10 8.69
CA THR A 118 -17.58 0.04 10.10
C THR A 118 -16.43 -0.42 11.00
N VAL A 119 -16.17 0.30 12.08
CA VAL A 119 -15.21 -0.11 13.10
C VAL A 119 -15.83 -1.16 14.01
N LEU A 120 -15.29 -2.37 13.96
CA LEU A 120 -15.77 -3.53 14.71
C LEU A 120 -15.17 -3.62 16.11
N ALA A 121 -13.90 -3.24 16.25
CA ALA A 121 -13.18 -3.28 17.52
C ALA A 121 -12.02 -2.27 17.50
N ALA A 122 -11.59 -1.87 18.70
CA ALA A 122 -10.39 -1.07 18.90
C ALA A 122 -9.68 -1.58 20.16
N ASP A 123 -8.37 -1.74 20.06
CA ASP A 123 -7.48 -1.95 21.20
C ASP A 123 -6.30 -0.96 21.11
N GLU A 124 -5.36 -1.03 22.06
CA GLU A 124 -4.20 -0.13 22.06
C GLU A 124 -3.29 -0.34 20.84
N ALA A 125 -3.32 -1.52 20.21
CA ALA A 125 -2.46 -1.92 19.11
C ALA A 125 -3.08 -1.72 17.73
N GLY A 126 -4.41 -1.63 17.61
CA GLY A 126 -5.07 -1.46 16.33
C GLY A 126 -6.58 -1.20 16.33
N LEU A 127 -7.05 -0.85 15.14
CA LEU A 127 -8.45 -0.59 14.81
C LEU A 127 -8.94 -1.64 13.81
N THR A 128 -9.89 -2.49 14.19
CA THR A 128 -10.47 -3.50 13.30
C THR A 128 -11.64 -2.90 12.55
N VAL A 129 -11.57 -2.89 11.22
CA VAL A 129 -12.56 -2.28 10.33
C VAL A 129 -13.11 -3.32 9.36
N ALA A 130 -14.43 -3.39 9.22
CA ALA A 130 -15.09 -4.24 8.25
C ALA A 130 -14.76 -3.82 6.82
N CYS A 131 -14.53 -4.81 5.97
CA CYS A 131 -14.27 -4.67 4.54
C CYS A 131 -15.43 -5.29 3.74
N ALA A 132 -15.40 -5.19 2.40
CA ALA A 132 -16.37 -5.92 1.58
C ALA A 132 -16.26 -7.45 1.76
N GLU A 133 -15.05 -7.94 2.03
CA GLU A 133 -14.79 -9.31 2.43
C GLU A 133 -13.88 -9.31 3.67
N GLY A 134 -14.38 -9.89 4.76
CA GLY A 134 -13.69 -9.95 6.04
C GLY A 134 -13.53 -8.57 6.69
N ALA A 135 -12.41 -8.40 7.39
CA ALA A 135 -12.01 -7.16 8.03
C ALA A 135 -10.50 -6.92 7.88
N VAL A 136 -10.06 -5.76 8.31
CA VAL A 136 -8.63 -5.41 8.40
C VAL A 136 -8.35 -4.76 9.75
N ILE A 137 -7.24 -5.15 10.37
CA ILE A 137 -6.71 -4.51 11.58
C ILE A 137 -5.72 -3.46 11.12
N LEU A 138 -6.03 -2.18 11.32
CA LEU A 138 -5.15 -1.06 11.04
C LEU A 138 -4.28 -0.79 12.26
N ARG A 139 -2.98 -0.62 12.06
CA ARG A 139 -1.97 -0.44 13.12
C ARG A 139 -1.20 0.87 12.96
N ALA A 140 -0.55 1.27 14.06
CA ALA A 140 0.35 2.41 14.11
C ALA A 140 -0.28 3.69 13.55
N LEU A 141 -1.50 3.99 14.02
CA LEU A 141 -2.21 5.21 13.65
C LEU A 141 -1.43 6.44 14.10
N ARG A 142 -1.37 7.43 13.22
CA ARG A 142 -0.76 8.73 13.51
C ARG A 142 -1.63 9.86 12.99
N ASP A 143 -1.59 11.00 13.67
CA ASP A 143 -2.10 12.25 13.08
C ASP A 143 -1.21 12.69 11.89
N MET A 144 -1.64 13.71 11.17
CA MET A 144 -0.88 14.22 10.02
C MET A 144 0.38 15.01 10.40
N ASP A 145 0.57 15.31 11.69
CA ASP A 145 1.84 15.82 12.23
C ASP A 145 2.82 14.69 12.59
N GLY A 146 2.38 13.43 12.47
CA GLY A 146 3.18 12.22 12.73
C GLY A 146 3.13 11.72 14.18
N ARG A 147 2.32 12.31 15.07
CA ARG A 147 2.18 11.84 16.46
C ARG A 147 1.34 10.58 16.51
N ALA A 148 1.75 9.62 17.33
CA ALA A 148 1.00 8.38 17.52
C ALA A 148 -0.37 8.66 18.15
N VAL A 149 -1.39 7.97 17.63
CA VAL A 149 -2.77 8.06 18.08
C VAL A 149 -3.22 6.70 18.60
N CYS A 150 -3.72 6.64 19.82
CA CYS A 150 -4.29 5.42 20.39
C CYS A 150 -5.66 5.13 19.75
N PRO A 151 -5.88 3.97 19.11
CA PRO A 151 -7.17 3.67 18.46
C PRO A 151 -8.37 3.72 19.42
N VAL A 152 -8.21 3.24 20.65
CA VAL A 152 -9.27 3.26 21.68
C VAL A 152 -9.72 4.70 21.98
N SER A 153 -8.77 5.64 22.02
CA SER A 153 -9.06 7.04 22.36
C SER A 153 -9.94 7.74 21.31
N LEU A 154 -10.05 7.19 20.11
CA LEU A 154 -10.90 7.72 19.05
C LEU A 154 -12.39 7.42 19.27
N GLY A 155 -12.73 6.42 20.11
CA GLY A 155 -14.12 6.11 20.45
C GLY A 155 -14.99 5.68 19.25
N LEU A 156 -14.37 5.09 18.22
CA LEU A 156 -15.03 4.82 16.94
C LEU A 156 -15.77 3.48 16.89
N VAL A 157 -15.66 2.62 17.91
CA VAL A 157 -16.26 1.28 17.87
C VAL A 157 -17.77 1.38 17.65
N GLY A 158 -18.28 0.68 16.64
CA GLY A 158 -19.68 0.70 16.21
C GLY A 158 -20.04 1.85 15.26
N SER A 159 -19.15 2.81 15.03
CA SER A 159 -19.33 3.86 14.03
C SER A 159 -18.73 3.47 12.67
N ALA A 160 -19.24 4.07 11.61
CA ALA A 160 -18.60 4.04 10.30
C ALA A 160 -17.50 5.12 10.23
N LEU A 161 -16.34 4.76 9.67
CA LEU A 161 -15.35 5.73 9.23
C LEU A 161 -15.95 6.62 8.13
N ASP A 162 -15.39 7.82 7.97
CA ASP A 162 -15.86 8.76 6.96
C ASP A 162 -15.65 8.09 5.58
N PRO A 163 -16.72 7.89 4.79
CA PRO A 163 -16.63 7.18 3.52
C PRO A 163 -15.80 8.00 2.53
N LEU A 164 -15.14 7.31 1.61
CA LEU A 164 -14.52 7.93 0.45
C LEU A 164 -15.49 7.78 -0.71
N ASP A 165 -16.22 8.83 -1.05
CA ASP A 165 -17.07 8.79 -2.24
C ASP A 165 -16.24 8.98 -3.52
N ALA A 166 -16.85 8.64 -4.67
CA ALA A 166 -16.15 8.66 -5.96
C ALA A 166 -15.71 10.07 -6.38
N ALA A 167 -16.48 11.11 -6.03
CA ALA A 167 -16.16 12.48 -6.38
C ALA A 167 -14.98 12.98 -5.53
N GLU A 168 -15.00 12.72 -4.22
CA GLU A 168 -13.89 13.02 -3.32
C GLU A 168 -12.62 12.27 -3.74
N ALA A 169 -12.73 10.98 -4.10
CA ALA A 169 -11.61 10.19 -4.58
C ALA A 169 -10.97 10.78 -5.85
N GLU A 170 -11.80 11.23 -6.80
CA GLU A 170 -11.34 11.87 -8.03
C GLU A 170 -10.66 13.21 -7.74
N GLU A 171 -11.26 14.04 -6.89
CA GLU A 171 -10.70 15.34 -6.52
C GLU A 171 -9.37 15.21 -5.78
N LEU A 172 -9.25 14.28 -4.82
CA LEU A 172 -7.99 13.97 -4.15
C LEU A 172 -6.93 13.47 -5.14
N THR A 173 -7.33 12.68 -6.14
CA THR A 173 -6.42 12.19 -7.19
C THR A 173 -5.88 13.35 -8.03
N LYS A 174 -6.76 14.25 -8.49
CA LYS A 174 -6.36 15.46 -9.24
C LYS A 174 -5.47 16.39 -8.41
N ALA A 175 -5.83 16.60 -7.15
CA ALA A 175 -5.06 17.44 -6.22
C ALA A 175 -3.65 16.88 -6.05
N MET A 176 -3.50 15.57 -5.85
CA MET A 176 -2.18 14.93 -5.77
C MET A 176 -1.39 15.09 -7.07
N ALA A 177 -2.00 14.86 -8.24
CA ALA A 177 -1.34 15.03 -9.52
C ALA A 177 -0.82 16.46 -9.73
N SER A 178 -1.52 17.48 -9.23
CA SER A 178 -1.13 18.88 -9.37
C SER A 178 0.12 19.29 -8.55
N VAL A 179 0.44 18.53 -7.50
CA VAL A 179 1.57 18.83 -6.59
C VAL A 179 2.79 17.93 -6.79
N VAL A 180 2.70 16.92 -7.64
CA VAL A 180 3.86 16.12 -8.02
C VAL A 180 4.81 16.99 -8.84
N ARG A 181 6.04 17.15 -8.33
CA ARG A 181 7.12 17.82 -9.07
C ARG A 181 7.84 16.79 -9.94
N GLY A 182 7.77 17.00 -11.26
CA GLY A 182 8.58 16.26 -12.25
C GLY A 182 10.08 16.48 -12.11
#